data_AF-A0A6A3RJX3-F1
#
_entry.id   AF-A0A6A3RJX3-F1
#
_cell.length_a   1.000
_cell.length_b   1.000
_cell.length_c   1.000
_cell.angle_alpha   90.00
_cell.angle_beta   90.00
_cell.angle_gamma   90.00
#
_symmetry.space_group_name_H-M   'P 1'
#
loop_
_entity.id
_entity.type
_entity.pdbx_description
1 polymer ?
#
loop_
_entity_poly.entity_id
_entity_poly.type
_entity_poly.pdbx_seq_one_letter_code
_entity_poly.pdbx_strand_id
1 'polypeptide(L)'
;MWSDHMSRDGLVDEQTIEYTAHAIVGWPLARDLENTSTLIGEGAAIKGILAENPVKFLKLRTLMEIAVGNENDKEHRCSWDNSVSPYMNFCQDMCSAIAAAGDVSLVGKFFTKFFGRLKNKQQLAPTILIMMNQFGWDAIAAHLTGAMNQQNQHDALVFAVKLADDCRAEAKFESPATMLAIEKARGVPGEVLSSFDHLGLLWKCASTCPSPAAFTAIETLLKNLDGGLLAPVLTCISSCVDQASPTNQRSALTALVSSRCQWLAGEISRQHKVFSWEMPDAHFPANAEVENFLRGEHSTFALRGFGGITAARKFVSDNNRTPNGPNRTASYTMSAQGSGKNAAVVVTKTREYFESLKKKLDAMSDELARLSKDYPLSTSSMNSTIGIKRPRDE
;
A
#
# COMPACT_ATOMS: atom_id res chain seq x y z
N MET A 1 2.07 1.30 72.86
CA MET A 1 1.05 2.35 72.90
C MET A 1 1.74 3.62 72.40
N TRP A 2 1.53 3.94 71.11
CA TRP A 2 1.77 5.23 70.42
C TRP A 2 3.26 5.62 70.25
N SER A 3 3.88 5.44 69.06
CA SER A 3 3.85 6.34 67.88
C SER A 3 4.46 7.72 68.20
N ASP A 4 5.52 8.21 67.58
CA ASP A 4 5.58 8.55 66.15
C ASP A 4 7.00 8.72 65.56
N HIS A 5 7.04 8.44 64.26
CA HIS A 5 7.91 8.88 63.15
C HIS A 5 9.20 9.68 63.42
N MET A 6 10.30 9.25 62.81
CA MET A 6 11.00 10.03 61.78
C MET A 6 11.74 9.10 60.79
N SER A 7 11.33 9.18 59.52
CA SER A 7 11.95 8.50 58.38
C SER A 7 13.40 8.99 58.21
N ARG A 8 14.31 8.08 57.90
CA ARG A 8 15.73 8.38 57.67
C ARG A 8 15.97 8.76 56.20
N ASP A 9 15.11 9.61 55.66
CA ASP A 9 15.23 10.19 54.31
C ASP A 9 15.59 11.66 54.44
N GLY A 10 16.78 11.91 54.99
CA GLY A 10 17.40 13.22 54.96
C GLY A 10 17.95 13.48 53.55
N LEU A 11 17.12 14.07 52.70
CA LEU A 11 17.46 15.07 51.68
C LEU A 11 18.91 15.00 51.15
N VAL A 12 19.16 14.08 50.21
CA VAL A 12 20.16 14.34 49.18
C VAL A 12 19.40 15.06 48.08
N ASP A 13 19.48 16.38 48.09
CA ASP A 13 19.03 17.22 46.97
C ASP A 13 20.00 16.92 45.81
N GLU A 14 19.66 15.94 44.97
CA GLU A 14 20.39 15.66 43.72
C GLU A 14 20.22 16.88 42.81
N GLN A 15 21.07 17.89 42.99
CA GLN A 15 21.20 18.99 42.06
C GLN A 15 21.82 18.44 40.78
N THR A 16 20.97 18.15 39.80
CA THR A 16 21.40 17.89 38.43
C THR A 16 22.01 19.16 37.86
N ILE A 17 23.33 19.25 37.83
CA ILE A 17 24.04 20.34 37.16
C ILE A 17 24.10 19.99 35.68
N GLU A 18 23.28 20.65 34.86
CA GLU A 18 23.38 20.57 33.40
C GLU A 18 24.57 21.41 32.92
N TYR A 19 25.58 20.74 32.36
CA TYR A 19 26.69 21.41 31.69
C TYR A 19 26.40 21.53 30.20
N THR A 20 26.45 22.74 29.66
CA THR A 20 26.42 22.99 28.21
C THR A 20 27.82 23.27 27.69
N ALA A 21 28.40 22.32 26.97
CA ALA A 21 29.67 22.50 26.29
C ALA A 21 29.47 23.21 24.96
N HIS A 22 30.20 24.31 24.75
CA HIS A 22 30.16 25.09 23.50
C HIS A 22 31.54 25.00 22.82
N ALA A 23 31.56 24.80 21.51
CA ALA A 23 32.78 24.86 20.69
C ALA A 23 32.78 26.17 19.89
N ILE A 24 33.87 26.94 19.98
CA ILE A 24 34.09 28.12 19.15
C ILE A 24 35.00 27.71 17.98
N VAL A 25 34.52 27.89 16.76
CA VAL A 25 35.25 27.54 15.53
C VAL A 25 35.57 28.82 14.78
N GLY A 26 36.79 28.93 14.26
CA GLY A 26 37.27 30.10 13.53
C GLY A 26 37.99 29.70 12.25
N TRP A 27 37.56 30.23 11.12
CA TRP A 27 38.16 30.04 9.80
C TRP A 27 37.89 31.26 8.90
N PRO A 28 38.58 31.40 7.75
CA PRO A 28 38.33 32.50 6.82
C PRO A 28 36.88 32.51 6.33
N LEU A 29 36.25 33.70 6.32
CA LEU A 29 34.85 33.87 5.86
C LEU A 29 34.63 33.34 4.43
N ALA A 30 35.66 33.39 3.58
CA ALA A 30 35.61 32.87 2.21
C ALA A 30 35.39 31.35 2.13
N ARG A 31 35.75 30.60 3.18
CA ARG A 31 35.56 29.13 3.27
C ARG A 31 34.47 28.74 4.27
N ASP A 32 33.71 29.70 4.75
CA ASP A 32 32.75 29.49 5.84
C ASP A 32 31.70 28.43 5.49
N LEU A 33 31.11 28.54 4.30
CA LEU A 33 30.10 27.60 3.82
C LEU A 33 30.67 26.18 3.61
N GLU A 34 31.84 26.09 3.01
CA GLU A 34 32.53 24.81 2.74
C GLU A 34 32.90 24.11 4.05
N ASN A 35 33.51 24.82 4.99
CA ASN A 35 33.91 24.28 6.28
C ASN A 35 32.70 23.93 7.14
N THR A 36 31.65 24.75 7.15
CA THR A 36 30.41 24.43 7.87
C THR A 36 29.77 23.16 7.32
N SER A 37 29.65 23.05 6.00
CA SER A 37 29.04 21.87 5.36
C SER A 37 29.84 20.59 5.60
N THR A 38 31.18 20.65 5.54
CA THR A 38 32.05 19.47 5.61
C THR A 38 32.43 19.05 7.02
N LEU A 39 32.62 20.00 7.94
CA LEU A 39 33.12 19.73 9.31
C LEU A 39 32.01 19.69 10.35
N ILE A 40 30.91 20.44 10.14
CA ILE A 40 29.76 20.47 11.06
C ILE A 40 28.60 19.66 10.47
N GLY A 41 28.32 19.85 9.19
CA GLY A 41 27.31 19.10 8.43
C GLY A 41 26.37 20.00 7.63
N GLU A 42 25.78 19.43 6.58
CA GLU A 42 24.88 20.12 5.64
C GLU A 42 23.67 20.75 6.34
N GLY A 43 23.14 20.10 7.38
CA GLY A 43 22.03 20.63 8.20
C GLY A 43 22.38 21.92 8.94
N ALA A 44 23.61 22.08 9.41
CA ALA A 44 24.06 23.33 10.02
C ALA A 44 24.26 24.42 8.97
N ALA A 45 24.82 24.06 7.80
CA ALA A 45 25.04 24.98 6.70
C ALA A 45 23.72 25.59 6.17
N ILE A 46 22.68 24.76 5.96
CA ILE A 46 21.39 25.27 5.47
C ILE A 46 20.69 26.18 6.50
N LYS A 47 20.80 25.86 7.79
CA LYS A 47 20.27 26.72 8.87
C LYS A 47 20.99 28.06 8.93
N GLY A 48 22.31 28.08 8.73
CA GLY A 48 23.07 29.32 8.60
C GLY A 48 22.60 30.18 7.44
N ILE A 49 22.30 29.57 6.28
CA ILE A 49 21.75 30.28 5.11
C ILE A 49 20.34 30.82 5.39
N LEU A 50 19.47 30.05 6.05
CA LEU A 50 18.11 30.46 6.41
C LEU A 50 18.09 31.62 7.43
N ALA A 51 19.13 31.75 8.25
CA ALA A 51 19.28 32.86 9.19
C ALA A 51 19.67 34.19 8.50
N GLU A 52 20.12 34.15 7.24
CA GLU A 52 20.40 35.36 6.47
C GLU A 52 19.10 36.01 5.97
N ASN A 53 18.98 37.33 6.17
CA ASN A 53 17.86 38.12 5.64
C ASN A 53 18.40 39.24 4.72
N PRO A 54 18.21 39.16 3.39
CA PRO A 54 17.54 38.09 2.64
C PRO A 54 18.44 36.85 2.44
N VAL A 55 17.81 35.68 2.21
CA VAL A 55 18.51 34.44 1.84
C VAL A 55 19.26 34.65 0.52
N LYS A 56 20.58 34.48 0.54
CA LYS A 56 21.42 34.72 -0.65
C LYS A 56 21.43 33.53 -1.59
N PHE A 57 20.85 33.70 -2.78
CA PHE A 57 20.75 32.63 -3.78
C PHE A 57 22.10 31.99 -4.15
N LEU A 58 23.19 32.79 -4.25
CA LEU A 58 24.52 32.28 -4.59
C LEU A 58 25.04 31.31 -3.53
N LYS A 59 24.88 31.62 -2.24
CA LYS A 59 25.28 30.73 -1.14
C LYS A 59 24.48 29.44 -1.16
N LEU A 60 23.17 29.53 -1.40
CA LEU A 60 22.32 28.35 -1.51
C LEU A 60 22.70 27.47 -2.70
N ARG A 61 22.96 28.07 -3.87
CA ARG A 61 23.43 27.36 -5.06
C ARG A 61 24.75 26.63 -4.79
N THR A 62 25.71 27.29 -4.16
CA THR A 62 26.99 26.68 -3.78
C THR A 62 26.79 25.53 -2.79
N LEU A 63 25.91 25.68 -1.79
CA LEU A 63 25.59 24.57 -0.88
C LEU A 63 24.99 23.38 -1.64
N MET A 64 24.07 23.61 -2.58
CA MET A 64 23.50 22.55 -3.44
C MET A 64 24.51 21.93 -4.41
N GLU A 65 25.69 22.51 -4.60
CA GLU A 65 26.80 21.94 -5.38
C GLU A 65 27.73 21.12 -4.49
N ILE A 66 27.99 21.58 -3.27
CA ILE A 66 28.81 20.87 -2.26
C ILE A 66 28.06 19.63 -1.73
N ALA A 67 26.78 19.78 -1.41
CA ALA A 67 25.93 18.73 -0.83
C ALA A 67 25.55 17.62 -1.83
N VAL A 68 26.10 17.65 -3.04
CA VAL A 68 26.00 16.53 -4.00
C VAL A 68 26.94 15.40 -3.53
N GLY A 69 26.72 14.87 -2.33
CA GLY A 69 27.31 13.62 -1.88
C GLY A 69 26.97 12.46 -2.82
N ASN A 70 27.78 11.42 -2.81
CA ASN A 70 27.85 10.34 -3.80
C ASN A 70 26.46 9.80 -4.19
N GLU A 71 26.17 9.63 -5.49
CA GLU A 71 24.83 9.24 -6.00
C GLU A 71 24.36 7.85 -5.49
N ASN A 72 25.25 7.10 -4.84
CA ASN A 72 25.01 5.77 -4.26
C ASN A 72 24.65 5.79 -2.77
N ASP A 73 24.74 6.93 -2.08
CA ASP A 73 24.42 7.04 -0.65
C ASP A 73 22.91 7.23 -0.47
N LYS A 74 22.21 6.11 -0.29
CA LYS A 74 20.81 6.12 0.15
C LYS A 74 20.77 6.32 1.66
N GLU A 75 19.88 7.20 2.11
CA GLU A 75 19.57 7.39 3.53
C GLU A 75 19.39 6.03 4.24
N HIS A 76 20.03 5.77 5.37
CA HIS A 76 19.84 4.52 6.14
C HIS A 76 18.53 4.58 6.95
N ARG A 77 17.82 3.44 7.12
CA ARG A 77 16.64 3.44 8.01
C ARG A 77 17.16 3.55 9.45
N CYS A 78 16.93 4.66 10.14
CA CYS A 78 16.97 4.64 11.59
C CYS A 78 15.76 3.82 12.05
N SER A 79 16.01 2.63 12.57
CA SER A 79 14.97 1.62 12.86
C SER A 79 14.18 1.92 14.14
N TRP A 80 14.56 2.93 14.93
CA TRP A 80 14.16 3.02 16.34
C TRP A 80 13.39 4.28 16.73
N ASP A 81 13.04 5.16 15.79
CA ASP A 81 12.21 6.31 16.11
C ASP A 81 11.38 6.74 14.88
N ASN A 82 10.11 7.10 15.11
CA ASN A 82 9.24 7.77 14.14
C ASN A 82 9.73 9.20 13.82
N SER A 83 10.86 9.62 14.39
CA SER A 83 11.54 10.88 14.10
C SER A 83 11.81 11.10 12.61
N VAL A 84 11.61 12.35 12.18
CA VAL A 84 12.04 12.83 10.86
C VAL A 84 13.54 12.68 10.75
N SER A 85 14.02 12.06 9.68
CA SER A 85 15.46 11.84 9.52
C SER A 85 16.21 13.17 9.35
N PRO A 86 17.50 13.23 9.74
CA PRO A 86 18.31 14.43 9.56
C PRO A 86 18.35 14.90 8.09
N TYR A 87 18.33 13.96 7.14
CA TYR A 87 18.32 14.27 5.71
C TYR A 87 16.95 14.80 5.23
N MET A 88 15.84 14.31 5.78
CA MET A 88 14.51 14.88 5.53
C MET A 88 14.42 16.32 6.08
N ASN A 89 14.89 16.58 7.30
CA ASN A 89 14.95 17.93 7.86
C ASN A 89 15.79 18.86 6.97
N PHE A 90 16.96 18.40 6.53
CA PHE A 90 17.80 19.14 5.59
C PHE A 90 17.07 19.45 4.28
N CYS A 91 16.32 18.50 3.71
CA CYS A 91 15.53 18.75 2.50
C CYS A 91 14.37 19.72 2.72
N GLN A 92 13.70 19.68 3.88
CA GLN A 92 12.66 20.64 4.25
C GLN A 92 13.24 22.06 4.41
N ASP A 93 14.38 22.18 5.10
CA ASP A 93 15.12 23.45 5.22
C ASP A 93 15.56 23.95 3.84
N MET A 94 16.03 23.05 2.96
CA MET A 94 16.43 23.39 1.60
C MET A 94 15.27 23.89 0.74
N CYS A 95 14.11 23.22 0.75
CA CYS A 95 12.92 23.71 0.05
C CYS A 95 12.48 25.09 0.56
N SER A 96 12.55 25.30 1.88
CA SER A 96 12.23 26.59 2.50
C SER A 96 13.22 27.68 2.08
N ALA A 97 14.51 27.37 2.02
CA ALA A 97 15.55 28.29 1.56
C ALA A 97 15.41 28.61 0.07
N ILE A 98 15.04 27.63 -0.77
CA ILE A 98 14.77 27.84 -2.19
C ILE A 98 13.60 28.82 -2.35
N ALA A 99 12.51 28.61 -1.62
CA ALA A 99 11.37 29.53 -1.62
C ALA A 99 11.78 30.94 -1.16
N ALA A 100 12.55 31.06 -0.07
CA ALA A 100 13.00 32.35 0.47
C ALA A 100 14.00 33.08 -0.46
N ALA A 101 14.83 32.35 -1.21
CA ALA A 101 15.78 32.92 -2.16
C ALA A 101 15.09 33.45 -3.43
N GLY A 102 13.89 32.95 -3.76
CA GLY A 102 13.10 33.41 -4.90
C GLY A 102 13.66 33.06 -6.29
N ASP A 103 14.66 32.18 -6.39
CA ASP A 103 15.24 31.74 -7.66
C ASP A 103 14.68 30.37 -8.09
N VAL A 104 13.77 30.40 -9.07
CA VAL A 104 13.11 29.19 -9.61
C VAL A 104 14.11 28.19 -10.23
N SER A 105 15.29 28.63 -10.66
CA SER A 105 16.29 27.73 -11.26
C SER A 105 16.81 26.67 -10.28
N LEU A 106 16.66 26.90 -8.97
CA LEU A 106 17.08 25.96 -7.92
C LEU A 106 16.07 24.81 -7.72
N VAL A 107 14.80 24.99 -8.12
CA VAL A 107 13.75 23.97 -7.99
C VAL A 107 14.12 22.69 -8.74
N GLY A 108 14.51 22.80 -10.01
CA GLY A 108 14.89 21.65 -10.82
C GLY A 108 16.09 20.90 -10.23
N LYS A 109 17.06 21.64 -9.66
CA LYS A 109 18.24 21.06 -9.02
C LYS A 109 17.86 20.26 -7.76
N PHE A 110 16.89 20.75 -6.98
CA PHE A 110 16.36 20.03 -5.82
C PHE A 110 15.74 18.68 -6.22
N PHE A 111 14.80 18.70 -7.16
CA PHE A 111 14.08 17.48 -7.57
C PHE A 111 14.99 16.44 -8.24
N THR A 112 16.00 16.90 -8.99
CA THR A 112 16.93 15.99 -9.69
C THR A 112 18.00 15.40 -8.79
N LYS A 113 18.50 16.13 -7.79
CA LYS A 113 19.64 15.69 -6.97
C LYS A 113 19.27 15.23 -5.57
N PHE A 114 18.23 15.80 -4.96
CA PHE A 114 17.94 15.59 -3.53
C PHE A 114 16.68 14.75 -3.32
N PHE A 115 15.60 15.07 -4.05
CA PHE A 115 14.30 14.42 -3.86
C PHE A 115 14.37 12.89 -4.01
N GLY A 116 15.10 12.38 -4.99
CA GLY A 116 15.22 10.93 -5.23
C GLY A 116 15.78 10.15 -4.03
N ARG A 117 16.67 10.77 -3.25
CA ARG A 117 17.41 10.15 -2.13
C ARG A 117 16.56 10.00 -0.87
N LEU A 118 15.50 10.79 -0.73
CA LEU A 118 14.64 10.81 0.45
C LEU A 118 13.91 9.48 0.65
N LYS A 119 13.91 8.98 1.89
CA LYS A 119 12.89 8.03 2.37
C LYS A 119 11.65 8.78 2.83
N ASN A 120 10.49 8.10 2.85
CA ASN A 120 9.22 8.67 3.33
C ASN A 120 8.89 10.05 2.71
N LYS A 121 8.98 10.14 1.38
CA LYS A 121 8.87 11.39 0.62
C LYS A 121 7.60 12.18 0.89
N GLN A 122 6.53 11.52 1.30
CA GLN A 122 5.25 12.13 1.67
C GLN A 122 5.38 13.19 2.78
N GLN A 123 6.41 13.14 3.63
CA GLN A 123 6.66 14.16 4.66
C GLN A 123 7.14 15.50 4.08
N LEU A 124 7.53 15.54 2.81
CA LEU A 124 7.96 16.77 2.13
C LEU A 124 6.79 17.55 1.53
N ALA A 125 5.59 16.96 1.43
CA ALA A 125 4.43 17.59 0.78
C ALA A 125 4.10 19.00 1.33
N PRO A 126 4.11 19.27 2.66
CA PRO A 126 3.88 20.61 3.18
C PRO A 126 4.92 21.63 2.72
N THR A 127 6.18 21.22 2.59
CA THR A 127 7.26 22.12 2.16
C THR A 127 7.26 22.34 0.65
N ILE A 128 6.82 21.36 -0.14
CA ILE A 128 6.55 21.56 -1.57
C ILE A 128 5.43 22.59 -1.75
N LEU A 129 4.41 22.58 -0.91
CA LEU A 129 3.37 23.61 -0.93
C LEU A 129 3.93 25.02 -0.69
N ILE A 130 4.92 25.19 0.19
CA ILE A 130 5.62 26.48 0.39
C ILE A 130 6.28 26.94 -0.93
N MET A 131 6.99 26.04 -1.61
CA MET A 131 7.58 26.35 -2.91
C MET A 131 6.53 26.68 -3.96
N MET A 132 5.43 25.93 -4.01
CA MET A 132 4.31 26.20 -4.93
C MET A 132 3.70 27.57 -4.65
N ASN A 133 3.56 27.97 -3.38
CA ASN A 133 3.10 29.30 -3.00
C ASN A 133 4.01 30.41 -3.53
N GLN A 134 5.32 30.18 -3.56
CA GLN A 134 6.30 31.15 -4.05
C GLN A 134 6.39 31.20 -5.58
N PHE A 135 6.42 30.06 -6.25
CA PHE A 135 6.74 29.98 -7.68
C PHE A 135 5.55 29.65 -8.60
N GLY A 136 4.41 29.26 -8.02
CA GLY A 136 3.25 28.76 -8.75
C GLY A 136 3.35 27.27 -9.11
N TRP A 137 2.22 26.69 -9.50
CA TRP A 137 2.12 25.27 -9.85
C TRP A 137 3.01 24.90 -11.03
N ASP A 138 2.94 25.66 -12.13
CA ASP A 138 3.60 25.31 -13.40
C ASP A 138 5.13 25.21 -13.26
N ALA A 139 5.73 26.05 -12.42
CA ALA A 139 7.15 26.04 -12.14
C ALA A 139 7.61 24.78 -11.37
N ILE A 140 6.72 24.18 -10.57
CA ILE A 140 7.03 23.01 -9.73
C ILE A 140 6.61 21.70 -10.43
N ALA A 141 5.45 21.70 -11.10
CA ALA A 141 4.75 20.51 -11.56
C ALA A 141 5.57 19.64 -12.51
N ALA A 142 6.30 20.26 -13.45
CA ALA A 142 7.12 19.52 -14.42
C ALA A 142 8.28 18.77 -13.73
N HIS A 143 8.97 19.45 -12.79
CA HIS A 143 10.07 18.85 -12.04
C HIS A 143 9.58 17.77 -11.08
N LEU A 144 8.48 18.04 -10.39
CA LEU A 144 7.87 17.08 -9.48
C LEU A 144 7.40 15.83 -10.22
N THR A 145 6.68 15.99 -11.33
CA THR A 145 6.18 14.86 -12.14
C THR A 145 7.34 14.04 -12.68
N GLY A 146 8.40 14.70 -13.19
CA GLY A 146 9.62 14.03 -13.63
C GLY A 146 10.28 13.21 -12.52
N ALA A 147 10.38 13.77 -11.32
CA ALA A 147 10.96 13.10 -10.16
C ALA A 147 10.11 11.91 -9.67
N MET A 148 8.78 12.03 -9.72
CA MET A 148 7.85 10.94 -9.37
C MET A 148 7.93 9.78 -10.38
N ASN A 149 8.10 10.09 -11.67
CA ASN A 149 8.21 9.07 -12.72
C ASN A 149 9.47 8.20 -12.58
N GLN A 150 10.47 8.63 -11.80
CA GLN A 150 11.66 7.85 -11.48
C GLN A 150 11.47 6.91 -10.28
N GLN A 151 10.28 6.86 -9.69
CA GLN A 151 9.98 6.05 -8.50
C GLN A 151 9.12 4.84 -8.86
N ASN A 152 9.02 3.91 -7.92
CA ASN A 152 7.98 2.89 -8.04
C ASN A 152 6.60 3.56 -7.98
N GLN A 153 5.64 2.99 -8.69
CA GLN A 153 4.33 3.62 -8.91
C GLN A 153 3.55 3.79 -7.60
N HIS A 154 3.74 2.90 -6.62
CA HIS A 154 3.09 2.97 -5.32
C HIS A 154 3.57 4.21 -4.53
N ASP A 155 4.88 4.39 -4.36
CA ASP A 155 5.44 5.53 -3.62
C ASP A 155 5.11 6.86 -4.29
N ALA A 156 5.13 6.88 -5.64
CA ALA A 156 4.71 8.04 -6.41
C ALA A 156 3.23 8.39 -6.12
N LEU A 157 2.34 7.39 -6.07
CA LEU A 157 0.93 7.58 -5.74
C LEU A 157 0.74 8.08 -4.29
N VAL A 158 1.42 7.47 -3.31
CA VAL A 158 1.38 7.92 -1.90
C VAL A 158 1.75 9.39 -1.79
N PHE A 159 2.86 9.79 -2.42
CA PHE A 159 3.30 11.18 -2.42
C PHE A 159 2.26 12.10 -3.07
N ALA A 160 1.72 11.72 -4.23
CA ALA A 160 0.74 12.53 -4.97
C ALA A 160 -0.52 12.80 -4.14
N VAL A 161 -1.04 11.76 -3.47
CA VAL A 161 -2.23 11.86 -2.63
C VAL A 161 -1.96 12.74 -1.42
N LYS A 162 -0.79 12.63 -0.79
CA LYS A 162 -0.45 13.47 0.35
C LYS A 162 -0.27 14.94 -0.04
N LEU A 163 0.34 15.21 -1.20
CA LEU A 163 0.40 16.56 -1.75
C LEU A 163 -0.99 17.12 -2.06
N ALA A 164 -1.88 16.33 -2.66
CA ALA A 164 -3.25 16.77 -2.93
C ALA A 164 -4.03 17.08 -1.63
N ASP A 165 -3.81 16.30 -0.57
CA ASP A 165 -4.37 16.54 0.76
C ASP A 165 -3.88 17.86 1.36
N ASP A 166 -2.57 18.13 1.30
CA ASP A 166 -1.99 19.38 1.81
C ASP A 166 -2.42 20.59 0.96
N CYS A 167 -2.65 20.42 -0.35
CA CYS A 167 -3.18 21.46 -1.23
C CYS A 167 -4.68 21.74 -1.07
N ARG A 168 -5.43 20.95 -0.29
CA ARG A 168 -6.91 21.05 -0.21
C ARG A 168 -7.40 22.39 0.32
N ALA A 169 -6.63 23.05 1.19
CA ALA A 169 -6.97 24.38 1.71
C ALA A 169 -6.62 25.52 0.71
N GLU A 170 -5.89 25.22 -0.35
CA GLU A 170 -5.30 26.19 -1.27
C GLU A 170 -5.98 26.09 -2.64
N ALA A 171 -7.05 26.86 -2.85
CA ALA A 171 -7.92 26.76 -4.02
C ALA A 171 -7.18 26.80 -5.38
N LYS A 172 -6.06 27.53 -5.45
CA LYS A 172 -5.19 27.63 -6.64
C LYS A 172 -4.46 26.34 -7.00
N PHE A 173 -4.26 25.42 -6.04
CA PHE A 173 -3.48 24.20 -6.20
C PHE A 173 -4.27 22.91 -5.99
N GLU A 174 -5.41 22.97 -5.31
CA GLU A 174 -6.25 21.82 -5.01
C GLU A 174 -6.60 20.99 -6.26
N SER A 175 -7.15 21.64 -7.29
CA SER A 175 -7.54 20.97 -8.53
C SER A 175 -6.37 20.30 -9.27
N PRO A 176 -5.28 21.01 -9.60
CA PRO A 176 -4.17 20.38 -10.32
C PRO A 176 -3.44 19.31 -9.49
N ALA A 177 -3.28 19.48 -8.17
CA ALA A 177 -2.67 18.46 -7.32
C ALA A 177 -3.53 17.19 -7.22
N THR A 178 -4.85 17.35 -7.10
CA THR A 178 -5.80 16.23 -7.09
C THR A 178 -5.78 15.48 -8.43
N MET A 179 -5.74 16.20 -9.55
CA MET A 179 -5.66 15.57 -10.88
C MET A 179 -4.35 14.81 -11.08
N LEU A 180 -3.22 15.33 -10.58
CA LEU A 180 -1.95 14.60 -10.58
C LEU A 180 -2.05 13.29 -9.78
N ALA A 181 -2.69 13.31 -8.61
CA ALA A 181 -2.90 12.11 -7.81
C ALA A 181 -3.77 11.06 -8.54
N ILE A 182 -4.83 11.50 -9.22
CA ILE A 182 -5.69 10.62 -10.04
C ILE A 182 -4.91 10.06 -11.25
N GLU A 183 -4.05 10.86 -11.88
CA GLU A 183 -3.17 10.40 -12.97
C GLU A 183 -2.24 9.28 -12.49
N LYS A 184 -1.61 9.45 -11.32
CA LYS A 184 -0.77 8.39 -10.73
C LYS A 184 -1.59 7.16 -10.34
N ALA A 185 -2.81 7.34 -9.85
CA ALA A 185 -3.72 6.24 -9.53
C ALA A 185 -4.14 5.46 -10.78
N ARG A 186 -4.28 6.13 -11.93
CA ARG A 186 -4.55 5.47 -13.22
C ARG A 186 -3.38 4.64 -13.72
N GLY A 187 -2.15 5.00 -13.34
CA GLY A 187 -0.93 4.31 -13.74
C GLY A 187 -0.63 3.02 -12.97
N VAL A 188 -1.28 2.77 -11.83
CA VAL A 188 -1.04 1.57 -11.01
C VAL A 188 -1.96 0.41 -11.42
N PRO A 189 -1.51 -0.86 -11.26
CA PRO A 189 -2.38 -2.03 -11.44
C PRO A 189 -3.59 -2.01 -10.51
N GLY A 190 -4.70 -2.61 -10.93
CA GLY A 190 -5.95 -2.63 -10.17
C GLY A 190 -5.82 -3.31 -8.80
N GLU A 191 -4.95 -4.31 -8.67
CA GLU A 191 -4.63 -5.01 -7.43
C GLU A 191 -3.88 -4.11 -6.43
N VAL A 192 -3.00 -3.25 -6.94
CA VAL A 192 -2.28 -2.26 -6.13
C VAL A 192 -3.24 -1.16 -5.71
N LEU A 193 -4.10 -0.68 -6.61
CA LEU A 193 -5.07 0.35 -6.30
C LEU A 193 -6.13 -0.12 -5.29
N SER A 194 -6.60 -1.36 -5.42
CA SER A 194 -7.65 -1.90 -4.54
C SER A 194 -7.19 -2.09 -3.10
N SER A 195 -5.90 -2.35 -2.90
CA SER A 195 -5.26 -2.50 -1.59
C SER A 195 -4.54 -1.23 -1.11
N PHE A 196 -4.76 -0.10 -1.77
CA PHE A 196 -4.04 1.14 -1.48
C PHE A 196 -4.53 1.80 -0.19
N ASP A 197 -3.64 1.92 0.81
CA ASP A 197 -3.97 2.44 2.14
C ASP A 197 -4.57 3.86 2.14
N HIS A 198 -4.15 4.72 1.19
CA HIS A 198 -4.60 6.12 1.13
C HIS A 198 -5.76 6.32 0.14
N LEU A 199 -6.45 5.25 -0.26
CA LEU A 199 -7.56 5.34 -1.22
C LEU A 199 -8.70 6.24 -0.73
N GLY A 200 -9.01 6.20 0.57
CA GLY A 200 -10.03 7.05 1.17
C GLY A 200 -9.64 8.53 1.14
N LEU A 201 -8.34 8.81 1.29
CA LEU A 201 -7.81 10.17 1.16
C LEU A 201 -7.88 10.67 -0.29
N LEU A 202 -7.54 9.82 -1.26
CA LEU A 202 -7.69 10.11 -2.69
C LEU A 202 -9.15 10.38 -3.05
N TRP A 203 -10.07 9.54 -2.57
CA TRP A 203 -11.51 9.74 -2.74
C TRP A 203 -11.95 11.10 -2.18
N LYS A 204 -11.53 11.43 -0.96
CA LYS A 204 -11.86 12.69 -0.29
C LYS A 204 -11.32 13.91 -1.05
N CYS A 205 -10.06 13.87 -1.50
CA CYS A 205 -9.49 14.93 -2.34
C CYS A 205 -10.32 15.14 -3.61
N ALA A 206 -10.65 14.05 -4.31
CA ALA A 206 -11.42 14.13 -5.55
C ALA A 206 -12.86 14.61 -5.34
N SER A 207 -13.46 14.27 -4.20
CA SER A 207 -14.87 14.56 -3.92
C SER A 207 -15.13 15.97 -3.39
N THR A 208 -14.13 16.60 -2.76
CA THR A 208 -14.18 18.01 -2.34
C THR A 208 -13.62 18.97 -3.39
N CYS A 209 -12.89 18.44 -4.38
CA CYS A 209 -12.24 19.23 -5.41
C CYS A 209 -13.23 20.14 -6.16
N PRO A 210 -12.91 21.44 -6.34
CA PRO A 210 -13.72 22.38 -7.11
C PRO A 210 -13.97 21.95 -8.56
N SER A 211 -13.06 21.16 -9.13
CA SER A 211 -13.19 20.61 -10.47
C SER A 211 -14.03 19.33 -10.46
N PRO A 212 -15.24 19.32 -11.07
CA PRO A 212 -16.08 18.11 -11.13
C PRO A 212 -15.40 16.94 -11.85
N ALA A 213 -14.46 17.25 -12.77
CA ALA A 213 -13.69 16.27 -13.51
C ALA A 213 -12.86 15.35 -12.59
N ALA A 214 -12.41 15.84 -11.43
CA ALA A 214 -11.66 15.05 -10.47
C ALA A 214 -12.52 13.89 -9.92
N PHE A 215 -13.74 14.21 -9.44
CA PHE A 215 -14.66 13.21 -8.94
C PHE A 215 -15.07 12.20 -10.03
N THR A 216 -15.41 12.68 -11.23
CA THR A 216 -15.75 11.79 -12.36
C THR A 216 -14.60 10.87 -12.73
N ALA A 217 -13.36 11.35 -12.67
CA ALA A 217 -12.19 10.56 -13.03
C ALA A 217 -11.90 9.43 -12.02
N ILE A 218 -11.99 9.70 -10.71
CA ILE A 218 -11.82 8.66 -9.69
C ILE A 218 -12.98 7.66 -9.71
N GLU A 219 -14.22 8.14 -9.91
CA GLU A 219 -15.40 7.29 -10.04
C GLU A 219 -15.24 6.31 -11.21
N THR A 220 -14.82 6.82 -12.37
CA THR A 220 -14.57 6.00 -13.57
C THR A 220 -13.45 5.00 -13.33
N LEU A 221 -12.36 5.41 -12.67
CA LEU A 221 -11.25 4.52 -12.36
C LEU A 221 -11.69 3.33 -11.51
N LEU A 222 -12.47 3.59 -10.46
CA LEU A 222 -12.94 2.55 -9.53
C LEU A 222 -14.02 1.67 -10.15
N LYS A 223 -14.90 2.22 -11.00
CA LYS A 223 -15.91 1.43 -11.73
C LYS A 223 -15.30 0.42 -12.70
N ASN A 224 -14.10 0.69 -13.20
CA ASN A 224 -13.39 -0.18 -14.12
C ASN A 224 -12.62 -1.30 -13.41
N LEU A 225 -12.59 -1.35 -12.08
CA LEU A 225 -11.99 -2.46 -11.35
C LEU A 225 -12.86 -3.71 -11.45
N ASP A 226 -12.22 -4.87 -11.49
CA ASP A 226 -12.92 -6.15 -11.38
C ASP A 226 -13.69 -6.23 -10.06
N GLY A 227 -14.91 -6.78 -10.11
CA GLY A 227 -15.77 -6.91 -8.94
C GLY A 227 -15.12 -7.72 -7.81
N GLY A 228 -14.20 -8.64 -8.13
CA GLY A 228 -13.38 -9.40 -7.19
C GLY A 228 -12.45 -8.54 -6.35
N LEU A 229 -12.01 -7.40 -6.88
CA LEU A 229 -11.10 -6.45 -6.23
C LEU A 229 -11.83 -5.36 -5.42
N LEU A 230 -13.15 -5.26 -5.51
CA LEU A 230 -13.90 -4.17 -4.89
C LEU A 230 -14.11 -4.28 -3.38
N ALA A 231 -13.90 -5.45 -2.75
CA ALA A 231 -14.11 -5.60 -1.31
C ALA A 231 -13.30 -4.61 -0.43
N PRO A 232 -11.96 -4.47 -0.58
CA PRO A 232 -11.19 -3.48 0.17
C PRO A 232 -11.56 -2.03 -0.21
N VAL A 233 -11.85 -1.79 -1.49
CA VAL A 233 -12.30 -0.47 -1.99
C VAL A 233 -13.59 -0.04 -1.30
N LEU A 234 -14.60 -0.92 -1.22
CA LEU A 234 -15.87 -0.64 -0.58
C LEU A 234 -15.71 -0.38 0.92
N THR A 235 -14.87 -1.17 1.60
CA THR A 235 -14.56 -0.96 3.03
C THR A 235 -13.99 0.45 3.27
N CYS A 236 -13.12 0.90 2.38
CA CYS A 236 -12.54 2.23 2.48
C CYS A 236 -13.58 3.33 2.18
N ILE A 237 -14.29 3.24 1.05
CA ILE A 237 -15.19 4.30 0.59
C ILE A 237 -16.46 4.40 1.45
N SER A 238 -16.96 3.28 1.99
CA SER A 238 -18.12 3.30 2.90
C SER A 238 -17.85 4.11 4.18
N SER A 239 -16.60 4.22 4.60
CA SER A 239 -16.23 5.10 5.73
C SER A 239 -16.22 6.59 5.37
N CYS A 240 -16.16 6.91 4.08
CA CYS A 240 -16.08 8.27 3.55
C CYS A 240 -17.43 8.83 3.08
N VAL A 241 -18.46 8.01 2.97
CA VAL A 241 -19.77 8.37 2.42
C VAL A 241 -20.86 8.02 3.42
N ASP A 242 -21.63 9.03 3.81
CA ASP A 242 -22.76 8.93 4.73
C ASP A 242 -24.07 9.44 4.10
N GLN A 243 -25.14 9.55 4.90
CA GLN A 243 -26.43 10.06 4.42
C GLN A 243 -26.41 11.56 4.08
N ALA A 244 -25.51 12.34 4.68
CA ALA A 244 -25.35 13.77 4.40
C ALA A 244 -24.51 14.02 3.14
N SER A 245 -23.81 12.99 2.65
CA SER A 245 -22.93 13.09 1.50
C SER A 245 -23.70 13.42 0.21
N PRO A 246 -23.09 14.18 -0.71
CA PRO A 246 -23.68 14.52 -2.00
C PRO A 246 -24.21 13.30 -2.77
N THR A 247 -25.31 13.50 -3.51
CA THR A 247 -26.00 12.41 -4.23
C THR A 247 -25.10 11.69 -5.21
N ASN A 248 -24.18 12.39 -5.90
CA ASN A 248 -23.20 11.77 -6.79
C ASN A 248 -22.27 10.79 -6.05
N GLN A 249 -21.83 11.12 -4.84
CA GLN A 249 -20.99 10.24 -4.02
C GLN A 249 -21.74 8.99 -3.58
N ARG A 250 -22.98 9.17 -3.10
CA ARG A 250 -23.86 8.05 -2.72
C ARG A 250 -24.18 7.15 -3.92
N SER A 251 -24.47 7.73 -5.09
CA SER A 251 -24.72 6.99 -6.34
C SER A 251 -23.49 6.23 -6.82
N ALA A 252 -22.30 6.82 -6.72
CA ALA A 252 -21.04 6.17 -7.07
C ALA A 252 -20.77 4.95 -6.15
N LEU A 253 -20.96 5.09 -4.84
CA LEU A 253 -20.86 3.98 -3.89
C LEU A 253 -21.85 2.86 -4.24
N THR A 254 -23.12 3.20 -4.48
CA THR A 254 -24.15 2.22 -4.90
C THR A 254 -23.77 1.49 -6.18
N ALA A 255 -23.14 2.18 -7.15
CA ALA A 255 -22.67 1.55 -8.38
C ALA A 255 -21.53 0.55 -8.13
N LEU A 256 -20.57 0.90 -7.26
CA LEU A 256 -19.49 -0.02 -6.86
C LEU A 256 -20.04 -1.24 -6.11
N VAL A 257 -20.98 -1.04 -5.19
CA VAL A 257 -21.67 -2.13 -4.49
C VAL A 257 -22.42 -3.02 -5.48
N SER A 258 -23.09 -2.45 -6.47
CA SER A 258 -23.79 -3.21 -7.52
C SER A 258 -22.84 -4.12 -8.30
N SER A 259 -21.67 -3.60 -8.71
CA SER A 259 -20.64 -4.37 -9.41
C SER A 259 -20.12 -5.53 -8.54
N ARG A 260 -19.85 -5.27 -7.26
CA ARG A 260 -19.44 -6.31 -6.29
C ARG A 260 -20.52 -7.38 -6.12
N CYS A 261 -21.78 -6.99 -5.95
CA CYS A 261 -22.90 -7.93 -5.82
C CYS A 261 -23.08 -8.80 -7.06
N GLN A 262 -22.96 -8.23 -8.27
CA GLN A 262 -23.02 -8.99 -9.52
C GLN A 262 -21.90 -10.02 -9.61
N TRP A 263 -20.67 -9.61 -9.26
CA TRP A 263 -19.52 -10.51 -9.23
C TRP A 263 -19.71 -11.63 -8.20
N LEU A 264 -20.14 -11.32 -6.98
CA LEU A 264 -20.43 -12.31 -5.93
C LEU A 264 -21.50 -13.31 -6.37
N ALA A 265 -22.61 -12.84 -6.95
CA ALA A 265 -23.67 -13.72 -7.43
C ALA A 265 -23.20 -14.66 -8.55
N GLY A 266 -22.40 -14.14 -9.49
CA GLY A 266 -21.78 -14.94 -10.55
C GLY A 266 -20.81 -15.98 -9.99
N GLU A 267 -19.97 -15.58 -9.05
CA GLU A 267 -18.96 -16.44 -8.44
C GLU A 267 -19.58 -17.55 -7.57
N ILE A 268 -20.61 -17.22 -6.79
CA ILE A 268 -21.40 -18.19 -6.03
C ILE A 268 -22.04 -19.20 -6.99
N SER A 269 -22.69 -18.73 -8.07
CA SER A 269 -23.33 -19.60 -9.05
C SER A 269 -22.33 -20.55 -9.74
N ARG A 270 -21.12 -20.05 -10.04
CA ARG A 270 -20.03 -20.82 -10.65
C ARG A 270 -19.48 -21.91 -9.72
N GLN A 271 -19.38 -21.61 -8.43
CA GLN A 271 -18.77 -22.46 -7.42
C GLN A 271 -19.76 -23.36 -6.67
N HIS A 272 -21.07 -23.12 -6.79
CA HIS A 272 -22.10 -23.94 -6.17
C HIS A 272 -22.12 -25.36 -6.75
N LYS A 273 -21.28 -26.23 -6.19
CA LYS A 273 -21.17 -27.65 -6.53
C LYS A 273 -21.53 -28.52 -5.32
N VAL A 274 -22.21 -29.63 -5.59
CA VAL A 274 -22.39 -30.72 -4.62
C VAL A 274 -21.00 -31.28 -4.26
N PHE A 275 -20.88 -31.90 -3.09
CA PHE A 275 -19.66 -32.57 -2.67
C PHE A 275 -19.07 -33.45 -3.77
N SER A 276 -17.80 -33.21 -4.10
CA SER A 276 -17.01 -34.00 -5.04
C SER A 276 -15.63 -34.28 -4.44
N TRP A 277 -15.08 -35.44 -4.78
CA TRP A 277 -13.69 -35.79 -4.48
C TRP A 277 -12.70 -35.19 -5.47
N GLU A 278 -13.17 -34.59 -6.56
CA GLU A 278 -12.32 -33.95 -7.55
C GLU A 278 -11.64 -32.69 -6.99
N MET A 279 -10.35 -32.56 -7.29
CA MET A 279 -9.56 -31.37 -7.00
C MET A 279 -8.95 -30.90 -8.33
N PRO A 280 -9.71 -30.21 -9.20
CA PRO A 280 -9.31 -29.95 -10.59
C PRO A 280 -7.96 -29.22 -10.72
N ASP A 281 -7.69 -28.31 -9.78
CA ASP A 281 -6.47 -27.51 -9.74
C ASP A 281 -5.33 -28.20 -8.95
N ALA A 282 -5.51 -29.46 -8.55
CA ALA A 282 -4.48 -30.20 -7.83
C ALA A 282 -3.18 -30.25 -8.62
N HIS A 283 -2.07 -29.97 -7.95
CA HIS A 283 -0.73 -30.08 -8.51
C HIS A 283 0.14 -30.93 -7.60
N PHE A 284 0.76 -31.96 -8.17
CA PHE A 284 1.61 -32.91 -7.45
C PHE A 284 2.87 -33.22 -8.29
N PRO A 285 3.93 -32.40 -8.16
CA PRO A 285 5.13 -32.51 -8.99
C PRO A 285 5.86 -33.84 -8.87
N ALA A 286 5.78 -34.51 -7.71
CA ALA A 286 6.57 -35.69 -7.42
C ALA A 286 6.09 -36.96 -8.14
N ASN A 287 4.83 -37.00 -8.62
CA ASN A 287 4.27 -38.15 -9.32
C ASN A 287 3.00 -37.79 -10.11
N ALA A 288 3.02 -37.99 -11.43
CA ALA A 288 1.90 -37.67 -12.31
C ALA A 288 0.65 -38.55 -12.10
N GLU A 289 0.80 -39.81 -11.66
CA GLU A 289 -0.34 -40.68 -11.36
C GLU A 289 -1.10 -40.18 -10.12
N VAL A 290 -0.37 -39.73 -9.10
CA VAL A 290 -0.96 -39.10 -7.91
C VAL A 290 -1.64 -37.78 -8.28
N GLU A 291 -1.03 -36.95 -9.16
CA GLU A 291 -1.67 -35.72 -9.65
C GLU A 291 -3.00 -36.00 -10.37
N ASN A 292 -3.00 -36.94 -11.33
CA ASN A 292 -4.20 -37.34 -12.06
C ASN A 292 -5.27 -37.93 -11.13
N PHE A 293 -4.86 -38.75 -10.15
CA PHE A 293 -5.76 -39.23 -9.11
C PHE A 293 -6.40 -38.08 -8.33
N LEU A 294 -5.63 -37.07 -7.91
CA LEU A 294 -6.15 -35.93 -7.17
C LEU A 294 -7.19 -35.14 -7.98
N ARG A 295 -7.00 -35.02 -9.29
CA ARG A 295 -7.97 -34.37 -10.19
C ARG A 295 -9.23 -35.20 -10.46
N GLY A 296 -9.18 -36.53 -10.34
CA GLY A 296 -10.32 -37.41 -10.63
C GLY A 296 -11.31 -37.63 -9.48
N GLU A 297 -12.34 -38.44 -9.69
CA GLU A 297 -13.45 -38.63 -8.73
C GLU A 297 -13.16 -39.63 -7.60
N HIS A 298 -12.08 -40.40 -7.71
CA HIS A 298 -11.79 -41.46 -6.74
C HIS A 298 -11.32 -40.88 -5.40
N SER A 299 -11.78 -41.47 -4.29
CA SER A 299 -11.38 -41.04 -2.94
C SER A 299 -10.07 -41.66 -2.45
N THR A 300 -9.65 -42.78 -3.04
CA THR A 300 -8.44 -43.51 -2.65
C THR A 300 -7.71 -44.08 -3.87
N PHE A 301 -6.38 -44.09 -3.84
CA PHE A 301 -5.51 -44.63 -4.87
C PHE A 301 -4.29 -45.32 -4.25
N ALA A 302 -3.85 -46.42 -4.83
CA ALA A 302 -2.69 -47.18 -4.36
C ALA A 302 -1.57 -47.12 -5.40
N LEU A 303 -0.54 -46.32 -5.09
CA LEU A 303 0.68 -46.25 -5.88
C LEU A 303 1.56 -47.47 -5.57
N ARG A 304 1.97 -48.20 -6.61
CA ARG A 304 2.78 -49.43 -6.51
C ARG A 304 4.13 -49.22 -7.20
N GLY A 305 5.01 -50.23 -7.11
CA GLY A 305 6.33 -50.20 -7.77
C GLY A 305 7.49 -49.79 -6.85
N PHE A 306 7.29 -49.78 -5.53
CA PHE A 306 8.35 -49.51 -4.58
C PHE A 306 9.26 -50.73 -4.39
N GLY A 307 10.59 -50.52 -4.31
CA GLY A 307 11.57 -51.58 -4.05
C GLY A 307 11.53 -52.19 -2.64
N GLY A 308 10.67 -51.68 -1.75
CA GLY A 308 10.51 -52.13 -0.38
C GLY A 308 9.70 -51.15 0.46
N ILE A 309 9.25 -51.59 1.64
CA ILE A 309 8.44 -50.75 2.56
C ILE A 309 9.19 -49.49 3.02
N THR A 310 10.53 -49.55 3.11
CA THR A 310 11.37 -48.38 3.43
C THR A 310 11.26 -47.29 2.36
N ALA A 311 11.25 -47.66 1.08
CA ALA A 311 11.09 -46.71 -0.02
C ALA A 311 9.69 -46.08 -0.03
N ALA A 312 8.65 -46.88 0.22
CA ALA A 312 7.27 -46.39 0.35
C ALA A 312 7.12 -45.40 1.52
N ARG A 313 7.70 -45.71 2.69
CA ARG A 313 7.70 -44.81 3.86
C ARG A 313 8.45 -43.51 3.59
N LYS A 314 9.57 -43.57 2.88
CA LYS A 314 10.31 -42.37 2.46
C LYS A 314 9.46 -41.49 1.56
N PHE A 315 8.79 -42.06 0.56
CA PHE A 315 7.89 -41.32 -0.32
C PHE A 315 6.76 -40.62 0.45
N VAL A 316 6.15 -41.30 1.42
CA VAL A 316 5.16 -40.67 2.33
C VAL A 316 5.79 -39.51 3.10
N SER A 317 6.94 -39.71 3.75
CA SER A 317 7.60 -38.65 4.52
C SER A 317 7.90 -37.41 3.69
N ASP A 318 8.33 -37.60 2.44
CA ASP A 318 8.73 -36.51 1.54
C ASP A 318 7.51 -35.76 0.96
N ASN A 319 6.33 -36.40 0.88
CA ASN A 319 5.17 -35.87 0.14
C ASN A 319 3.86 -35.73 0.94
N ASN A 320 3.80 -36.15 2.20
CA ASN A 320 2.58 -36.06 3.03
C ASN A 320 2.32 -34.64 3.59
N ARG A 321 2.87 -33.60 2.96
CA ARG A 321 2.62 -32.20 3.30
C ARG A 321 1.64 -31.61 2.31
N THR A 322 0.37 -31.52 2.71
CA THR A 322 -0.60 -30.70 1.98
C THR A 322 -0.26 -29.22 2.17
N PRO A 323 -0.39 -28.37 1.14
CA PRO A 323 -0.29 -26.93 1.31
C PRO A 323 -1.30 -26.46 2.36
N ASN A 324 -0.82 -25.88 3.47
CA ASN A 324 -1.68 -25.23 4.44
C ASN A 324 -1.96 -23.80 3.99
N GLY A 325 -3.23 -23.40 4.03
CA GLY A 325 -3.64 -22.02 3.74
C GLY A 325 -4.88 -21.88 2.86
N PRO A 326 -5.32 -20.64 2.63
CA PRO A 326 -6.54 -20.33 1.88
C PRO A 326 -6.46 -20.69 0.39
N ASN A 327 -5.27 -20.90 -0.16
CA ASN A 327 -5.04 -21.27 -1.57
C ASN A 327 -4.66 -22.75 -1.73
N ARG A 328 -5.19 -23.61 -0.86
CA ARG A 328 -4.99 -25.06 -0.97
C ARG A 328 -5.66 -25.60 -2.24
N THR A 329 -4.88 -26.24 -3.10
CA THR A 329 -5.35 -26.83 -4.37
C THR A 329 -5.65 -28.33 -4.28
N ALA A 330 -5.23 -29.00 -3.21
CA ALA A 330 -5.47 -30.41 -2.96
C ALA A 330 -5.46 -30.75 -1.47
N SER A 331 -6.16 -31.80 -1.07
CA SER A 331 -6.16 -32.29 0.31
C SER A 331 -6.19 -33.81 0.39
N TYR A 332 -5.16 -34.41 0.96
CA TYR A 332 -4.99 -35.87 1.02
C TYR A 332 -4.11 -36.28 2.21
N THR A 333 -4.17 -37.56 2.55
CA THR A 333 -3.24 -38.24 3.45
C THR A 333 -2.58 -39.40 2.70
N MET A 334 -1.38 -39.77 3.13
CA MET A 334 -0.64 -40.88 2.55
C MET A 334 -0.22 -41.87 3.64
N SER A 335 -0.34 -43.17 3.36
CA SER A 335 0.15 -44.24 4.24
C SER A 335 0.87 -45.32 3.45
N ALA A 336 2.00 -45.80 3.97
CA ALA A 336 2.75 -46.90 3.36
C ALA A 336 2.24 -48.23 3.91
N GLN A 337 1.99 -49.20 3.03
CA GLN A 337 1.47 -50.53 3.37
C GLN A 337 2.22 -51.63 2.60
N GLY A 338 2.08 -52.88 3.07
CA GLY A 338 2.70 -54.07 2.45
C GLY A 338 4.12 -54.37 2.91
N SER A 339 4.75 -55.37 2.28
CA SER A 339 6.10 -55.84 2.58
C SER A 339 6.85 -56.28 1.32
N GLY A 340 8.18 -56.17 1.35
CA GLY A 340 9.04 -56.53 0.22
C GLY A 340 8.61 -55.87 -1.09
N LYS A 341 8.50 -56.67 -2.17
CA LYS A 341 8.07 -56.23 -3.50
C LYS A 341 6.59 -55.84 -3.60
N ASN A 342 5.80 -56.11 -2.55
CA ASN A 342 4.38 -55.75 -2.48
C ASN A 342 4.14 -54.41 -1.74
N ALA A 343 5.20 -53.64 -1.48
CA ALA A 343 5.08 -52.33 -0.84
C ALA A 343 4.33 -51.34 -1.75
N ALA A 344 3.39 -50.60 -1.16
CA ALA A 344 2.56 -49.60 -1.83
C ALA A 344 2.37 -48.37 -0.94
N VAL A 345 2.05 -47.25 -1.56
CA VAL A 345 1.58 -46.05 -0.87
C VAL A 345 0.11 -45.83 -1.21
N VAL A 346 -0.73 -45.83 -0.19
CA VAL A 346 -2.15 -45.52 -0.29
C VAL A 346 -2.32 -44.02 -0.07
N VAL A 347 -2.84 -43.34 -1.07
CA VAL A 347 -3.22 -41.92 -1.04
C VAL A 347 -4.72 -41.84 -0.88
N THR A 348 -5.19 -41.14 0.16
CA THR A 348 -6.62 -40.96 0.44
C THR A 348 -6.94 -39.48 0.49
N LYS A 349 -7.92 -39.04 -0.30
CA LYS A 349 -8.39 -37.64 -0.29
C LYS A 349 -9.09 -37.32 1.02
N THR A 350 -8.95 -36.08 1.50
CA THR A 350 -9.71 -35.60 2.66
C THR A 350 -10.78 -34.61 2.24
N ARG A 351 -11.78 -34.43 3.10
CA ARG A 351 -12.87 -33.46 2.86
C ARG A 351 -12.44 -32.01 3.02
N GLU A 352 -11.26 -31.74 3.58
CA GLU A 352 -10.82 -30.39 3.93
C GLU A 352 -10.75 -29.44 2.72
N TYR A 353 -10.44 -29.96 1.51
CA TYR A 353 -10.50 -29.15 0.29
C TYR A 353 -11.93 -28.65 0.04
N PHE A 354 -12.90 -29.56 -0.01
CA PHE A 354 -14.31 -29.20 -0.20
C PHE A 354 -14.83 -28.31 0.93
N GLU A 355 -14.48 -28.59 2.18
CA GLU A 355 -14.88 -27.76 3.33
C GLU A 355 -14.29 -26.35 3.24
N SER A 356 -13.07 -26.19 2.73
CA SER A 356 -12.47 -24.87 2.50
C SER A 356 -13.18 -24.09 1.39
N LEU A 357 -13.59 -24.76 0.31
CA LEU A 357 -14.41 -24.15 -0.75
C LEU A 357 -15.77 -23.72 -0.21
N LYS A 358 -16.42 -24.60 0.57
CA LYS A 358 -17.71 -24.30 1.20
C LYS A 358 -17.60 -23.08 2.13
N LYS A 359 -16.57 -23.00 2.97
CA LYS A 359 -16.33 -21.81 3.82
C LYS A 359 -16.18 -20.52 3.02
N LYS A 360 -15.48 -20.56 1.87
CA LYS A 360 -15.36 -19.39 0.98
C LYS A 360 -16.72 -19.01 0.38
N LEU A 361 -17.50 -20.00 -0.06
CA LEU A 361 -18.83 -19.79 -0.62
C LEU A 361 -19.80 -19.21 0.41
N ASP A 362 -19.76 -19.73 1.64
CA ASP A 362 -20.55 -19.22 2.76
C ASP A 362 -20.18 -17.75 3.05
N ALA A 363 -18.89 -17.43 3.12
CA ALA A 363 -18.43 -16.04 3.32
C ALA A 363 -18.84 -15.09 2.18
N MET A 364 -18.80 -15.53 0.92
CA MET A 364 -19.29 -14.75 -0.22
C MET A 364 -20.81 -14.54 -0.15
N SER A 365 -21.56 -15.57 0.28
CA SER A 365 -23.02 -15.49 0.43
C SER A 365 -23.41 -14.53 1.56
N ASP A 366 -22.70 -14.58 2.68
CA ASP A 366 -22.87 -13.65 3.80
C ASP A 366 -22.55 -12.20 3.37
N GLU A 367 -21.47 -12.00 2.61
CA GLU A 367 -21.11 -10.69 2.06
C GLU A 367 -22.22 -10.15 1.14
N LEU A 368 -22.72 -10.97 0.22
CA LEU A 368 -23.79 -10.59 -0.72
C LEU A 368 -25.08 -10.22 0.03
N ALA A 369 -25.47 -11.00 1.03
CA ALA A 369 -26.65 -10.75 1.84
C ALA A 369 -26.53 -9.43 2.61
N ARG A 370 -25.37 -9.16 3.21
CA ARG A 370 -25.07 -7.91 3.91
C ARG A 370 -25.14 -6.71 2.96
N LEU A 371 -24.44 -6.75 1.83
CA LEU A 371 -24.42 -5.64 0.86
C LEU A 371 -25.81 -5.35 0.29
N SER A 372 -26.60 -6.41 0.02
CA SER A 372 -27.96 -6.27 -0.51
C SER A 372 -28.94 -5.68 0.51
N LYS A 373 -28.71 -5.92 1.81
CA LYS A 373 -29.47 -5.32 2.91
C LYS A 373 -29.10 -3.85 3.12
N ASP A 374 -27.80 -3.55 3.14
CA ASP A 374 -27.28 -2.22 3.46
C ASP A 374 -27.48 -1.23 2.30
N TYR A 375 -27.51 -1.74 1.06
CA TYR A 375 -27.72 -0.97 -0.16
C TYR A 375 -28.83 -1.63 -0.99
N PRO A 376 -30.12 -1.35 -0.72
CA PRO A 376 -31.21 -1.91 -1.50
C PRO A 376 -31.13 -1.42 -2.95
N LEU A 377 -30.58 -2.27 -3.82
CA LEU A 377 -30.44 -1.99 -5.24
C LEU A 377 -31.81 -2.09 -5.90
N SER A 378 -32.23 -1.06 -6.64
CA SER A 378 -33.43 -1.12 -7.46
C SER A 378 -33.26 -2.25 -8.49
N THR A 379 -34.13 -3.24 -8.41
CA THR A 379 -34.10 -4.51 -9.17
C THR A 379 -34.23 -4.37 -10.70
N SER A 380 -34.29 -3.16 -11.24
CA SER A 380 -34.48 -2.91 -12.67
C SER A 380 -33.31 -3.33 -13.57
N SER A 381 -32.10 -3.55 -13.04
CA SER A 381 -30.94 -3.96 -13.86
C SER A 381 -30.60 -5.45 -13.80
N MET A 382 -31.23 -6.25 -12.93
CA MET A 382 -30.90 -7.69 -12.79
C MET A 382 -31.71 -8.60 -13.72
N ASN A 383 -32.79 -8.11 -14.33
CA ASN A 383 -33.71 -8.95 -15.13
C ASN A 383 -33.44 -8.96 -16.64
N SER A 384 -32.37 -8.33 -17.15
CA SER A 384 -32.17 -8.23 -18.60
C SER A 384 -31.39 -9.41 -19.24
N THR A 385 -31.06 -10.47 -18.49
CA THR A 385 -30.27 -11.59 -19.08
C THR A 385 -30.77 -12.99 -18.77
N ILE A 386 -32.00 -13.15 -18.25
CA ILE A 386 -32.62 -14.48 -18.10
C ILE A 386 -33.91 -14.53 -18.93
N GLY A 387 -33.73 -14.55 -20.25
CA GLY A 387 -34.79 -14.92 -21.18
C GLY A 387 -35.00 -16.43 -21.17
N ILE A 388 -35.72 -16.95 -20.18
CA ILE A 388 -36.22 -18.33 -20.21
C ILE A 388 -37.32 -18.39 -21.30
N LYS A 389 -36.96 -18.90 -22.48
CA LYS A 389 -37.94 -19.34 -23.48
C LYS A 389 -38.71 -20.53 -22.89
N ARG A 390 -40.03 -20.36 -22.73
CA ARG A 390 -40.93 -21.47 -22.42
C ARG A 390 -40.95 -22.46 -23.60
N PRO A 391 -41.02 -23.78 -23.36
CA PRO A 391 -41.29 -24.75 -24.41
C PRO A 391 -42.72 -24.53 -24.94
N ARG A 392 -42.90 -24.77 -26.23
CA ARG A 392 -44.20 -24.77 -26.90
C ARG A 392 -44.74 -26.19 -26.80
N ASP A 393 -45.93 -26.35 -26.22
CA ASP A 393 -46.63 -27.62 -26.16
C ASP A 393 -47.10 -28.03 -27.58
N GLU A 394 -46.85 -29.28 -27.93
CA GLU A 394 -47.60 -30.06 -28.93
C GLU A 394 -48.28 -31.23 -28.23
#